data_AF-A0AAW8KUL2-F1
#
_entry.id   AF-A0AAW8KUL2-F1
#
_cell.length_a   1.000
_cell.length_b   1.000
_cell.length_c   1.000
_cell.angle_alpha   90.00
_cell.angle_beta   90.00
_cell.angle_gamma   90.00
#
_symmetry.space_group_name_H-M   'P 1'
#
loop_
_entity.id
_entity.type
_entity.pdbx_description
1 polymer ?
#
loop_
_entity_poly.entity_id
_entity_poly.type
_entity_poly.pdbx_seq_one_letter_code
_entity_poly.pdbx_strand_id
1 'polypeptide(L)'
;MTQPRKFIPHDYQHLIINHILDNERCAVFAGMGTGKTSSTLTALEILELFEPGPTLVVAPLRVAATTWPDEAKKWEHLQDYKVVPVVGSPEERV
;
A
#
# COMPACT_ATOMS: atom_id res chain seq x y z
N MET A 1 9.54 -2.02 19.22
CA MET A 1 9.36 -1.53 17.84
C MET A 1 10.43 -2.18 16.99
N THR A 2 10.05 -2.92 15.96
CA THR A 2 10.98 -3.64 15.09
C THR A 2 11.47 -2.67 14.02
N GLN A 3 12.78 -2.69 13.72
CA GLN A 3 13.34 -1.89 12.63
C GLN A 3 12.62 -2.19 11.30
N PRO A 4 12.39 -1.19 10.43
CA PRO A 4 11.92 -1.40 9.07
C PRO A 4 12.85 -2.39 8.35
N ARG A 5 12.31 -3.14 7.40
CA ARG A 5 13.02 -4.17 6.64
C ARG A 5 13.17 -3.73 5.20
N LYS A 6 14.29 -4.07 4.59
CA LYS A 6 14.45 -3.98 3.14
C LYS A 6 13.40 -4.85 2.42
N PHE A 7 12.64 -4.23 1.52
CA PHE A 7 11.70 -4.95 0.66
C PHE A 7 12.44 -5.61 -0.50
N ILE A 8 12.31 -6.93 -0.61
CA ILE A 8 12.83 -7.73 -1.72
C ILE A 8 11.61 -8.48 -2.28
N PRO A 9 10.99 -7.97 -3.36
CA PRO A 9 9.82 -8.61 -3.94
C PRO A 9 10.14 -10.02 -4.43
N HIS A 10 9.22 -10.94 -4.17
CA HIS A 10 9.22 -12.23 -4.87
C HIS A 10 8.82 -12.05 -6.34
N ASP A 11 9.15 -13.02 -7.20
CA ASP A 11 8.81 -13.01 -8.63
C ASP A 11 7.34 -12.70 -8.90
N TYR A 12 6.42 -13.27 -8.10
CA TYR A 12 4.99 -13.02 -8.26
C TYR A 12 4.56 -11.61 -7.82
N GLN A 13 5.32 -10.93 -6.95
CA GLN A 13 5.03 -9.55 -6.56
C GLN A 13 5.40 -8.58 -7.67
N HIS A 14 6.44 -8.87 -8.46
CA HIS A 14 6.73 -8.10 -9.67
C HIS A 14 5.56 -8.13 -10.66
N LEU A 15 4.87 -9.27 -10.79
CA LEU A 15 3.66 -9.35 -11.62
C LEU A 15 2.55 -8.42 -11.11
N ILE A 16 2.34 -8.34 -9.80
CA ILE A 16 1.34 -7.46 -9.20
C ILE A 16 1.72 -5.99 -9.39
N ILE A 17 2.97 -5.63 -9.09
CA ILE A 17 3.48 -4.26 -9.20
C ILE A 17 3.34 -3.78 -10.65
N ASN A 18 3.90 -4.53 -11.60
CA ASN A 18 3.88 -4.14 -13.01
C ASN A 18 2.45 -4.08 -13.55
N HIS A 19 1.57 -5.01 -13.17
CA HIS A 19 0.17 -4.94 -13.60
C HIS A 19 -0.53 -3.65 -13.14
N ILE A 20 -0.24 -3.15 -11.93
CA ILE A 20 -0.77 -1.86 -11.46
C ILE A 20 -0.16 -0.70 -12.24
N LEU A 21 1.15 -0.71 -12.50
CA LEU A 21 1.84 0.36 -13.23
C LEU A 21 1.44 0.45 -14.71
N ASP A 22 1.19 -0.69 -15.36
CA ASP A 22 0.94 -0.77 -16.81
C ASP A 22 -0.52 -0.49 -17.18
N ASN A 23 -1.42 -0.37 -16.20
CA ASN A 23 -2.86 -0.27 -16.43
C ASN A 23 -3.47 0.85 -15.59
N GLU A 24 -4.02 1.88 -16.24
CA GLU A 24 -4.74 2.98 -15.57
C GLU A 24 -5.87 2.49 -14.63
N ARG A 25 -6.47 1.34 -14.97
CA ARG A 25 -7.50 0.67 -14.16
C ARG A 25 -7.25 -0.83 -14.17
N CYS A 26 -7.03 -1.42 -13.00
CA CYS A 26 -6.74 -2.83 -12.86
C CYS A 26 -7.47 -3.49 -11.70
N ALA A 27 -7.47 -4.82 -11.69
CA ALA A 27 -7.99 -5.64 -10.59
C ALA A 27 -6.99 -6.74 -10.26
N VAL A 28 -6.46 -6.73 -9.03
CA VAL A 28 -5.48 -7.72 -8.58
C VAL A 28 -6.18 -8.85 -7.82
N PHE A 29 -6.29 -10.01 -8.45
CA PHE A 29 -6.80 -11.24 -7.83
C PHE A 29 -5.63 -12.12 -7.39
N ALA A 30 -5.32 -12.13 -6.10
CA ALA A 30 -4.22 -12.94 -5.56
C ALA A 30 -4.54 -13.57 -4.21
N GLY A 31 -3.94 -14.74 -3.97
CA GLY A 31 -4.14 -15.55 -2.77
C GLY A 31 -3.76 -14.85 -1.46
N MET A 32 -4.18 -15.41 -0.33
CA MET A 32 -3.75 -14.91 0.98
C MET A 32 -2.24 -15.07 1.15
N GLY A 33 -1.58 -14.10 1.78
CA GLY A 33 -0.13 -14.15 2.04
C GLY A 33 0.78 -13.79 0.85
N THR A 34 0.25 -13.51 -0.34
CA THR A 34 1.05 -13.20 -1.54
C THR A 34 1.54 -11.74 -1.62
N GLY A 35 1.58 -11.01 -0.50
CA GLY A 35 2.07 -9.63 -0.48
C GLY A 35 1.26 -8.64 -1.33
N LYS A 36 -0.06 -8.80 -1.44
CA LYS A 36 -0.94 -7.87 -2.19
C LYS A 36 -0.72 -6.41 -1.76
N THR A 37 -0.83 -6.14 -0.46
CA THR A 37 -0.75 -4.78 0.07
C THR A 37 0.63 -4.16 -0.10
N SER A 38 1.71 -4.89 0.19
CA SER A 38 3.08 -4.38 0.01
C SER A 38 3.42 -4.14 -1.47
N SER A 39 2.93 -5.00 -2.37
CA SER A 39 3.09 -4.82 -3.82
C SER A 39 2.31 -3.59 -4.31
N THR A 40 1.07 -3.39 -3.84
CA THR A 40 0.29 -2.19 -4.17
C THR A 40 0.94 -0.92 -3.64
N LEU A 41 1.40 -0.91 -2.38
CA LEU A 41 2.11 0.24 -1.81
C LEU A 41 3.39 0.58 -2.59
N THR A 42 4.14 -0.44 -3.01
CA THR A 42 5.34 -0.25 -3.83
C THR A 42 5.00 0.32 -5.21
N ALA A 43 3.90 -0.12 -5.83
CA ALA A 43 3.44 0.47 -7.09
C ALA A 43 3.03 1.94 -6.91
N LEU A 44 2.34 2.28 -5.82
CA LEU A 44 1.94 3.67 -5.52
C LEU A 44 3.14 4.59 -5.30
N GLU A 45 4.17 4.12 -4.58
CA GLU A 45 5.42 4.88 -4.41
C GLU A 45 6.11 5.19 -5.74
N ILE A 46 6.11 4.23 -6.67
CA ILE A 46 6.66 4.44 -8.02
C ILE A 46 5.78 5.43 -8.80
N LEU A 47 4.46 5.31 -8.72
CA LEU A 47 3.53 6.21 -9.39
C LEU A 47 3.64 7.65 -8.90
N GLU A 48 3.98 7.87 -7.62
CA GLU A 48 4.21 9.22 -7.06
C GLU A 48 5.25 10.03 -7.86
N LEU A 49 6.21 9.36 -8.50
CA LEU A 49 7.24 10.01 -9.33
C LEU A 49 6.68 10.58 -10.65
N PHE A 50 5.53 10.06 -11.11
CA PHE A 50 4.90 10.43 -12.39
C PHE A 50 3.58 11.18 -12.18
N GLU A 51 2.81 10.80 -11.17
CA GLU A 51 1.51 11.35 -10.79
C GLU A 51 1.47 11.63 -9.28
N PRO A 52 2.08 12.73 -8.82
CA PRO A 52 2.17 13.04 -7.40
C PRO A 52 0.81 13.41 -6.82
N GLY A 53 0.54 12.97 -5.58
CA GLY A 53 -0.68 13.32 -4.87
C GLY A 53 -1.18 12.25 -3.89
N PRO A 54 -2.13 12.61 -3.02
CA PRO A 54 -2.64 11.67 -2.03
C PRO A 54 -3.45 10.55 -2.71
N THR A 55 -3.16 9.30 -2.33
CA THR A 55 -3.97 8.14 -2.73
C THR A 55 -5.07 7.86 -1.71
N LEU A 56 -6.32 7.72 -2.17
CA LEU A 56 -7.44 7.28 -1.34
C LEU A 56 -7.59 5.76 -1.38
N VAL A 57 -7.44 5.12 -0.23
CA VAL A 57 -7.71 3.69 -0.05
C VAL A 57 -9.05 3.49 0.64
N VAL A 58 -9.98 2.80 -0.03
CA VAL A 58 -11.26 2.38 0.56
C VAL A 58 -11.18 0.90 0.91
N ALA A 59 -11.38 0.57 2.19
CA ALA A 59 -11.28 -0.80 2.69
C ALA A 59 -12.22 -1.02 3.89
N PRO A 60 -12.51 -2.29 4.27
CA PRO A 60 -13.20 -2.58 5.51
C PRO A 60 -12.49 -1.95 6.71
N LEU A 61 -13.25 -1.53 7.74
CA LEU A 61 -12.75 -0.74 8.88
C LEU A 61 -11.43 -1.26 9.46
N ARG A 62 -11.34 -2.57 9.75
CA ARG A 62 -10.13 -3.17 10.31
C ARG A 62 -8.93 -3.06 9.36
N VAL A 63 -9.15 -3.26 8.06
CA VAL A 63 -8.09 -3.20 7.05
C VAL A 63 -7.56 -1.77 6.90
N ALA A 64 -8.46 -0.78 6.88
CA ALA A 64 -8.08 0.63 6.85
C ALA A 64 -7.34 1.06 8.13
N ALA A 65 -7.79 0.59 9.29
CA ALA A 65 -7.21 0.94 10.58
C ALA A 65 -5.84 0.31 10.85
N THR A 66 -5.60 -0.92 10.38
CA THR A 66 -4.38 -1.68 10.73
C THR A 66 -3.55 -2.10 9.52
N THR A 67 -4.15 -2.76 8.52
CA THR A 67 -3.37 -3.45 7.47
C THR A 67 -2.50 -2.48 6.67
N TRP A 68 -3.07 -1.41 6.13
CA TRP A 68 -2.31 -0.43 5.33
C TRP A 68 -1.25 0.32 6.13
N PRO A 69 -1.55 0.92 7.30
CA PRO A 69 -0.54 1.65 8.07
C PRO A 69 0.54 0.71 8.64
N ASP A 70 0.19 -0.49 9.06
CA ASP A 70 1.17 -1.44 9.57
C ASP A 70 2.06 -2.00 8.46
N GLU A 71 1.51 -2.23 7.26
CA GLU A 71 2.30 -2.69 6.12
C GLU A 71 3.30 -1.63 5.66
N ALA A 72 2.89 -0.36 5.54
CA ALA A 72 3.81 0.72 5.17
C ALA A 72 4.98 0.86 6.16
N LYS A 73 4.70 0.77 7.47
CA LYS A 73 5.74 0.85 8.51
C LYS A 73 6.76 -0.29 8.46
N LYS A 74 6.44 -1.44 7.85
CA LYS A 74 7.35 -2.59 7.80
C LYS A 74 8.52 -2.38 6.86
N TRP A 75 8.39 -1.53 5.86
CA TRP A 75 9.33 -1.51 4.73
C TRP A 75 10.14 -0.21 4.69
N GLU A 76 11.44 -0.34 4.44
CA GLU A 76 12.39 0.79 4.43
C GLU A 76 12.06 1.83 3.35
N HIS A 77 11.66 1.40 2.15
CA HIS A 77 11.36 2.31 1.03
C HIS A 77 10.09 3.14 1.26
N LEU A 78 9.14 2.63 2.05
CA LEU A 78 7.88 3.31 2.33
C LEU A 78 7.92 4.26 3.53
N GLN A 79 9.08 4.51 4.15
CA GLN A 79 9.16 5.31 5.38
C GLN A 79 8.80 6.79 5.19
N ASP A 80 9.01 7.32 3.98
CA ASP A 80 8.62 8.69 3.64
C ASP A 80 7.14 8.80 3.23
N TYR A 81 6.44 7.67 3.09
CA TYR A 81 5.05 7.60 2.68
C TYR A 81 4.12 7.65 3.91
N LYS A 82 3.43 8.79 4.10
CA LYS A 82 2.52 8.98 5.23
C LYS A 82 1.17 8.30 4.98
N VAL A 83 0.94 7.16 5.62
CA VAL A 83 -0.37 6.49 5.63
C VAL A 83 -1.21 6.97 6.82
N VAL A 84 -2.34 7.62 6.54
CA VAL A 84 -3.27 8.15 7.56
C VAL A 84 -4.59 7.39 7.52
N PRO A 85 -4.90 6.60 8.56
CA PRO A 85 -6.22 5.98 8.69
C PRO A 85 -7.29 7.05 8.95
N VAL A 86 -8.27 7.17 8.04
CA VAL A 86 -9.43 8.05 8.19
C VAL A 86 -10.63 7.20 8.64
N VAL A 87 -10.67 6.89 9.94
CA VAL A 87 -11.67 6.01 10.57
C VAL A 87 -12.31 6.70 11.78
N GLY A 88 -13.37 6.13 12.35
CA GLY A 88 -14.04 6.71 13.53
C GLY A 88 -15.32 7.48 13.18
N SER A 89 -15.76 8.40 14.03
CA SER A 89 -16.88 9.32 13.80
C SER A 89 -16.54 10.37 12.74
N PRO A 90 -17.52 11.14 12.22
CA PRO A 90 -17.24 12.25 11.31
C PRO A 90 -16.22 13.24 11.88
N GLU A 91 -16.26 13.51 13.18
CA GLU A 91 -15.36 14.43 13.88
C GLU A 91 -13.93 13.89 14.00
N GLU A 92 -13.76 12.57 14.10
CA GLU A 92 -12.45 11.89 14.15
C GLU A 92 -11.77 11.79 12.77
N ARG A 93 -12.51 12.07 11.69
CA ARG A 93 -12.05 11.97 10.29
C ARG A 93 -11.63 13.30 9.68
N VAL A 94 -11.73 14.41 10.42
CA VAL A 94 -11.42 15.78 9.96
C VAL A 94 -10.02 16.21 10.35
#